data_AF-A0A7J4XG84-F1
#
_entry.id   AF-A0A7J4XG84-F1
#
_cell.length_a   1.000
_cell.length_b   1.000
_cell.length_c   1.000
_cell.angle_alpha   90.00
_cell.angle_beta   90.00
_cell.angle_gamma   90.00
#
_symmetry.space_group_name_H-M   'P 1'
#
loop_
_entity.id
_entity.type
_entity.pdbx_description
1 polymer ?
#
loop_
_entity_poly.entity_id
_entity_poly.type
_entity_poly.pdbx_seq_one_letter_code
_entity_poly.pdbx_strand_id
1 'polypeptide(L)'
;MGTPFIPLGAIIAVLIIAFLFASLPQVNHKTRYRVLYAIAIIMLLAVIPISEYMAGGIQNSSNNYLLVLIFDIAVGYFCMYIAALLKFNVLKRKNQALENALTEKQQALQQGELEWLTEKIKVFTEEEQEAILASALSFAEHDLIVAPSINIQPKETCSQQELMYFVCSAFYNMDKSRSKIVSFLYKVFPLYFPAGESALAKKMPGLEKVRERREKETTALVSH
;
A
#
# COMPACT_ATOMS: atom_id res chain seq x y z
N MET A 1 61.96 -25.22 22.38
CA MET A 1 61.33 -23.96 22.84
C MET A 1 60.02 -23.82 22.08
N GLY A 2 58.89 -23.82 22.78
CA GLY A 2 57.56 -23.93 22.20
C GLY A 2 57.13 -22.65 21.48
N THR A 3 56.73 -22.79 20.23
CA THR A 3 55.93 -21.77 19.55
C THR A 3 54.50 -21.84 20.09
N PRO A 4 53.88 -20.71 20.45
CA PRO A 4 52.71 -20.72 21.30
C PRO A 4 51.49 -21.19 20.50
N PHE A 5 50.64 -21.98 21.14
CA PHE A 5 49.30 -22.38 20.69
C PHE A 5 48.30 -21.19 20.62
N ILE A 6 48.79 -19.96 20.82
CA ILE A 6 48.06 -18.71 21.00
C ILE A 6 47.58 -18.04 19.68
N PRO A 7 48.23 -18.16 18.50
CA PRO A 7 47.83 -17.39 17.32
C PRO A 7 46.54 -17.93 16.66
N LEU A 8 46.36 -19.25 16.57
CA LEU A 8 45.16 -19.84 15.94
C LEU A 8 43.89 -19.63 16.78
N GLY A 9 43.98 -19.82 18.10
CA GLY A 9 42.86 -19.55 19.01
C GLY A 9 42.42 -18.08 19.00
N ALA A 10 43.39 -17.15 18.94
CA ALA A 10 43.11 -15.72 18.82
C ALA A 10 42.45 -15.37 17.49
N ILE A 11 42.89 -15.96 16.37
CA ILE A 11 42.28 -15.77 15.05
C ILE A 11 40.83 -16.26 15.05
N ILE A 12 40.56 -17.45 15.60
CA ILE A 12 39.21 -18.01 15.69
C ILE A 12 38.31 -17.12 16.58
N ALA A 13 38.80 -16.65 17.72
CA ALA A 13 38.05 -15.76 18.60
C ALA A 13 37.71 -14.42 17.91
N VAL A 14 38.66 -13.83 17.18
CA VAL A 14 38.42 -12.60 16.40
C VAL A 14 37.37 -12.82 15.31
N LEU A 15 37.39 -13.97 14.64
CA LEU A 15 36.40 -14.32 13.60
C LEU A 15 34.99 -14.50 14.19
N ILE A 16 34.86 -15.14 15.35
CA ILE A 16 33.57 -15.30 16.05
C ILE A 16 33.03 -13.94 16.49
N ILE A 17 33.87 -13.08 17.06
CA ILE A 17 33.46 -11.73 17.50
C ILE A 17 33.03 -10.88 16.31
N ALA A 18 33.78 -10.91 15.20
CA ALA A 18 33.43 -10.19 13.98
C ALA A 18 32.11 -10.68 13.36
N PHE A 19 31.85 -11.99 13.41
CA PHE A 19 30.60 -12.58 12.94
C PHE A 19 29.38 -12.18 13.79
N LEU A 20 29.54 -12.23 15.12
CA LEU A 20 28.50 -11.77 16.06
C LEU A 20 28.20 -10.28 15.84
N PHE A 21 29.23 -9.46 15.61
CA PHE A 21 29.06 -8.03 15.36
C PHE A 21 28.36 -7.75 14.02
N ALA A 22 28.65 -8.53 12.97
CA ALA A 22 27.97 -8.42 11.68
C ALA A 22 26.50 -8.89 11.73
N SER A 23 26.14 -9.73 12.70
CA SER A 23 24.78 -10.23 12.91
C SER A 23 23.89 -9.26 13.70
N LEU A 24 24.45 -8.21 14.31
CA LEU A 24 23.69 -7.23 15.09
C LEU A 24 22.74 -6.40 14.21
N PRO A 25 21.44 -6.27 14.58
CA PRO A 25 20.42 -5.59 13.80
C PRO A 25 20.61 -4.06 13.65
N GLN A 26 21.56 -3.47 14.37
CA GLN A 26 21.89 -2.04 14.35
C GLN A 26 22.86 -1.62 13.23
N VAL A 27 23.59 -2.56 12.62
CA VAL A 27 24.63 -2.22 11.63
C VAL A 27 24.02 -2.03 10.24
N ASN A 28 24.40 -0.98 9.49
CA ASN A 28 23.88 -0.75 8.13
C ASN A 28 24.11 -1.98 7.23
N HIS A 29 23.10 -2.37 6.43
CA HIS A 29 23.17 -3.51 5.49
C HIS A 29 24.43 -3.45 4.61
N LYS A 30 24.80 -2.28 4.08
CA LYS A 30 26.00 -2.12 3.24
C LYS A 30 27.30 -2.44 4.00
N THR A 31 27.36 -2.07 5.28
CA THR A 31 28.51 -2.32 6.15
C THR A 31 28.58 -3.78 6.58
N ARG A 32 27.45 -4.40 6.93
CA ARG A 32 27.39 -5.85 7.25
C ARG A 32 27.93 -6.70 6.11
N TYR A 33 27.56 -6.40 4.88
CA TYR A 33 28.03 -7.15 3.73
C TYR A 33 29.54 -7.02 3.51
N ARG A 34 30.10 -5.82 3.67
CA ARG A 34 31.56 -5.61 3.56
C ARG A 34 32.31 -6.37 4.65
N VAL A 35 31.79 -6.38 5.87
CA VAL A 35 32.38 -7.11 7.00
C VAL A 35 32.30 -8.63 6.77
N LEU A 36 31.15 -9.15 6.34
CA LEU A 36 31.00 -10.58 6.02
C LEU A 36 31.93 -11.03 4.88
N TYR A 37 32.10 -10.20 3.84
CA TYR A 37 33.02 -10.49 2.74
C TYR A 37 34.48 -10.47 3.19
N ALA A 38 34.84 -9.51 4.05
CA ALA A 38 36.18 -9.46 4.65
C ALA A 38 36.47 -10.70 5.52
N ILE A 39 35.49 -11.14 6.32
CA ILE A 39 35.59 -12.38 7.12
C ILE A 39 35.78 -13.61 6.21
N ALA A 40 35.00 -13.71 5.12
CA ALA A 40 35.15 -14.79 4.15
C ALA A 40 36.57 -14.84 3.54
N ILE A 41 37.13 -13.67 3.18
CA ILE A 41 38.49 -13.56 2.64
C ILE A 41 39.54 -13.96 3.70
N ILE A 42 39.39 -13.51 4.95
CA ILE A 42 40.30 -13.87 6.04
C ILE A 42 40.25 -15.37 6.33
N MET A 43 39.07 -16.00 6.28
CA MET A 43 38.90 -17.45 6.39
C MET A 43 39.66 -18.18 5.27
N LEU A 44 39.53 -17.73 4.02
CA LEU A 44 40.28 -18.32 2.89
C LEU A 44 41.80 -18.17 3.06
N LEU A 45 42.27 -17.03 3.58
CA LEU A 45 43.70 -16.80 3.82
C LEU A 45 44.25 -17.62 5.00
N ALA A 46 43.41 -17.94 5.99
CA ALA A 46 43.79 -18.76 7.14
C ALA A 46 44.09 -20.22 6.78
N VAL A 47 43.62 -20.70 5.61
CA VAL A 47 43.95 -22.05 5.10
C VAL A 47 45.46 -22.22 4.86
N ILE A 48 46.15 -21.16 4.42
CA ILE A 48 47.58 -21.20 4.06
C ILE A 48 48.45 -21.51 5.29
N PRO A 49 48.41 -20.75 6.41
CA PRO A 49 49.20 -21.06 7.60
C PRO A 49 48.78 -22.36 8.29
N ILE A 50 47.51 -22.77 8.17
CA ILE A 50 47.05 -24.08 8.67
C ILE A 50 47.74 -25.21 7.89
N SER A 51 47.83 -25.09 6.56
CA SER A 51 48.52 -26.09 5.71
C SER A 51 50.01 -26.21 6.02
N GLU A 52 50.68 -25.10 6.32
CA GLU A 52 52.10 -25.07 6.70
C GLU A 52 52.34 -25.62 8.11
N TYR A 53 51.43 -25.35 9.06
CA TYR A 53 51.41 -25.96 10.39
C TYR A 53 51.26 -27.49 10.33
N MET A 54 50.45 -28.00 9.41
CA MET A 54 50.25 -29.44 9.20
C MET A 54 51.50 -30.14 8.64
N ALA A 55 52.34 -29.43 7.88
CA ALA A 55 53.57 -29.96 7.29
C ALA A 55 54.74 -30.05 8.29
N GLY A 56 54.72 -29.26 9.37
CA GLY A 56 55.82 -29.11 10.32
C GLY A 56 55.85 -30.05 11.54
N GLY A 57 54.88 -30.96 11.71
CA GLY A 57 54.77 -31.79 12.93
C GLY A 57 54.33 -33.23 12.68
N ILE A 58 55.25 -34.19 12.86
CA ILE A 58 54.93 -35.62 12.94
C ILE A 58 54.66 -35.99 14.40
N GLN A 59 53.40 -36.31 14.74
CA GLN A 59 53.02 -37.54 15.47
C GLN A 59 51.50 -37.80 15.64
N ASN A 60 50.58 -37.05 15.01
CA ASN A 60 49.14 -37.36 15.14
C ASN A 60 48.30 -36.93 13.92
N SER A 61 48.43 -37.66 12.81
CA SER A 61 47.80 -37.34 11.51
C SER A 61 46.26 -37.28 11.54
N SER A 62 45.61 -38.01 12.46
CA SER A 62 44.15 -38.04 12.59
C SER A 62 43.56 -36.72 13.12
N ASN A 63 44.20 -36.11 14.13
CA ASN A 63 43.73 -34.83 14.71
C ASN A 63 43.89 -33.65 13.74
N ASN A 64 44.93 -33.72 12.91
CA ASN A 64 45.23 -32.75 11.86
C ASN A 64 44.19 -32.77 10.73
N TYR A 65 43.80 -33.97 10.26
CA TYR A 65 42.72 -34.12 9.28
C TYR A 65 41.35 -33.68 9.81
N LEU A 66 41.07 -33.99 11.08
CA LEU A 66 39.82 -33.56 11.75
C LEU A 66 39.70 -32.04 11.83
N LEU A 67 40.80 -31.33 12.08
CA LEU A 67 40.84 -29.86 12.12
C LEU A 67 40.53 -29.22 10.76
N VAL A 68 41.11 -29.74 9.68
CA VAL A 68 40.83 -29.27 8.31
C VAL A 68 39.38 -29.55 7.94
N LEU A 69 38.88 -30.75 8.25
CA LEU A 69 37.48 -31.12 7.97
C LEU A 69 36.48 -30.22 8.71
N ILE A 70 36.74 -29.92 10.00
CA ILE A 70 35.90 -29.00 10.79
C ILE A 70 35.91 -27.59 10.18
N PHE A 71 37.08 -27.13 9.71
CA PHE A 71 37.22 -25.83 9.08
C PHE A 71 36.44 -25.74 7.75
N ASP A 72 36.57 -26.73 6.86
CA ASP A 72 35.87 -26.76 5.58
C ASP A 72 34.34 -26.82 5.76
N ILE A 73 33.86 -27.59 6.75
CA ILE A 73 32.44 -27.63 7.10
C ILE A 73 31.98 -26.26 7.59
N ALA A 74 32.74 -25.59 8.47
CA ALA A 74 32.40 -24.27 8.98
C ALA A 74 32.34 -23.21 7.86
N VAL A 75 33.31 -23.22 6.93
CA VAL A 75 33.31 -22.36 5.74
C VAL A 75 32.11 -22.65 4.86
N GLY A 76 31.77 -23.92 4.63
CA GLY A 76 30.60 -24.33 3.85
C GLY A 76 29.29 -23.80 4.43
N TYR A 77 29.06 -23.96 5.73
CA TYR A 77 27.88 -23.41 6.42
C TYR A 77 27.82 -21.88 6.33
N PHE A 78 28.96 -21.21 6.49
CA PHE A 78 29.04 -19.76 6.40
C PHE A 78 28.70 -19.24 5.00
N CYS A 79 29.20 -19.89 3.95
CA CYS A 79 28.87 -19.56 2.57
C CYS A 79 27.38 -19.74 2.26
N MET A 80 26.76 -20.85 2.72
CA MET A 80 25.32 -21.05 2.57
C MET A 80 24.50 -19.97 3.30
N TYR A 81 24.92 -19.57 4.49
CA TYR A 81 24.27 -18.51 5.26
C TYR A 81 24.32 -17.15 4.55
N ILE A 82 25.48 -16.77 3.99
CA ILE A 82 25.61 -15.53 3.21
C ILE A 82 24.70 -15.56 1.97
N ALA A 83 24.62 -16.70 1.27
CA ALA A 83 23.75 -16.84 0.10
C ALA A 83 22.26 -16.66 0.45
N ALA A 84 21.81 -17.25 1.56
CA ALA A 84 20.45 -17.09 2.06
C ALA A 84 20.14 -15.62 2.42
N LEU A 85 21.07 -14.93 3.08
CA LEU A 85 20.93 -13.51 3.41
C LEU A 85 20.84 -12.62 2.16
N LEU A 86 21.66 -12.88 1.14
CA LEU A 86 21.60 -12.16 -0.13
C LEU A 86 20.23 -12.35 -0.81
N LYS A 87 19.75 -13.59 -0.86
CA LYS A 87 18.44 -13.92 -1.43
C LYS A 87 17.31 -13.19 -0.69
N PHE A 88 17.31 -13.22 0.63
CA PHE A 88 16.33 -12.51 1.47
C PHE A 88 16.33 -11.00 1.20
N ASN A 89 17.49 -10.37 1.03
CA ASN A 89 17.56 -8.92 0.77
C ASN A 89 17.15 -8.52 -0.64
N VAL A 90 17.32 -9.40 -1.64
CA VAL A 90 16.73 -9.20 -2.97
C VAL A 90 15.21 -9.29 -2.89
N LEU A 91 14.69 -10.30 -2.18
CA LEU A 91 13.25 -10.45 -1.94
C LEU A 91 12.66 -9.23 -1.21
N LYS A 92 13.32 -8.76 -0.15
CA LYS A 92 12.90 -7.56 0.60
C LYS A 92 12.82 -6.32 -0.29
N ARG A 93 13.83 -6.10 -1.15
CA ARG A 93 13.81 -4.98 -2.11
C ARG A 93 12.67 -5.10 -3.13
N LYS A 94 12.44 -6.30 -3.66
CA LYS A 94 11.32 -6.55 -4.58
C LYS A 94 9.98 -6.31 -3.90
N ASN A 95 9.82 -6.72 -2.64
CA ASN A 95 8.59 -6.51 -1.89
C ASN A 95 8.35 -5.01 -1.62
N GLN A 96 9.40 -4.28 -1.24
CA GLN A 96 9.30 -2.83 -1.02
C GLN A 96 8.96 -2.07 -2.32
N ALA A 97 9.52 -2.48 -3.46
CA ALA A 97 9.16 -1.90 -4.76
C ALA A 97 7.70 -2.19 -5.13
N LEU A 98 7.22 -3.39 -4.81
CA LEU A 98 5.83 -3.78 -5.03
C LEU A 98 4.87 -3.00 -4.12
N GLU A 99 5.20 -2.85 -2.84
CA GLU A 99 4.44 -2.04 -1.88
C GLU A 99 4.35 -0.58 -2.35
N ASN A 100 5.48 0.04 -2.71
CA ASN A 100 5.49 1.41 -3.22
C ASN A 100 4.65 1.57 -4.49
N ALA A 101 4.77 0.64 -5.45
CA ALA A 101 3.98 0.67 -6.68
C ALA A 101 2.48 0.51 -6.41
N LEU A 102 2.11 -0.31 -5.42
CA LEU A 102 0.73 -0.48 -5.00
C LEU A 102 0.19 0.80 -4.35
N THR A 103 0.97 1.43 -3.47
CA THR A 103 0.62 2.70 -2.82
C THR A 103 0.45 3.84 -3.84
N GLU A 104 1.38 3.98 -4.79
CA GLU A 104 1.27 5.00 -5.86
C GLU A 104 0.04 4.78 -6.73
N LYS A 105 -0.25 3.53 -7.10
CA LYS A 105 -1.45 3.20 -7.89
C LYS A 105 -2.73 3.51 -7.12
N GLN A 106 -2.77 3.19 -5.82
CA GLN A 106 -3.91 3.50 -4.96
C GLN A 106 -4.10 5.01 -4.82
N GLN A 107 -3.03 5.75 -4.58
CA GLN A 107 -3.05 7.20 -4.45
C GLN A 107 -3.51 7.87 -5.75
N ALA A 108 -3.02 7.42 -6.91
CA ALA A 108 -3.46 7.94 -8.21
C ALA A 108 -4.94 7.64 -8.50
N LEU A 109 -5.44 6.47 -8.09
CA LEU A 109 -6.85 6.11 -8.23
C LEU A 109 -7.72 6.98 -7.33
N GLN A 110 -7.34 7.17 -6.06
CA GLN A 110 -8.03 8.07 -5.14
C GLN A 110 -8.00 9.53 -5.63
N GLN A 111 -6.86 9.99 -6.15
CA GLN A 111 -6.73 11.34 -6.73
C GLN A 111 -7.66 11.51 -7.95
N GLY A 112 -7.70 10.53 -8.85
CA GLY A 112 -8.58 10.57 -10.02
C GLY A 112 -10.07 10.52 -9.66
N GLU A 113 -10.45 9.72 -8.66
CA GLU A 113 -11.81 9.70 -8.12
C GLU A 113 -12.18 11.04 -7.47
N LEU A 114 -11.23 11.67 -6.76
CA LEU A 114 -11.41 12.99 -6.15
C LEU A 114 -11.59 14.08 -7.23
N GLU A 115 -10.73 14.11 -8.24
CA GLU A 115 -10.84 15.04 -9.36
C GLU A 115 -12.15 14.87 -10.12
N TRP A 116 -12.57 13.62 -10.36
CA TRP A 116 -13.87 13.30 -10.94
C TRP A 116 -15.03 13.82 -10.08
N LEU A 117 -14.98 13.58 -8.76
CA LEU A 117 -15.98 14.10 -7.82
C LEU A 117 -16.02 15.63 -7.84
N THR A 118 -14.86 16.29 -7.76
CA THR A 118 -14.75 17.75 -7.83
C THR A 118 -15.34 18.28 -9.14
N GLU A 119 -15.07 17.65 -10.28
CA GLU A 119 -15.64 18.05 -11.57
C GLU A 119 -17.18 17.93 -11.58
N LYS A 120 -17.73 16.85 -11.01
CA LYS A 120 -19.17 16.61 -10.93
C LYS A 120 -19.88 17.53 -9.93
N ILE A 121 -19.22 17.93 -8.85
CA ILE A 121 -19.77 18.73 -7.74
C ILE A 121 -19.59 20.24 -7.99
N LYS A 122 -18.96 20.68 -9.10
CA LYS A 122 -18.89 22.11 -9.53
C LYS A 122 -20.23 22.87 -9.60
N VAL A 123 -21.36 22.18 -9.46
CA VAL A 123 -22.70 22.76 -9.38
C VAL A 123 -22.98 23.42 -8.00
N PHE A 124 -22.27 22.99 -6.96
CA PHE A 124 -22.41 23.43 -5.57
C PHE A 124 -21.46 24.60 -5.22
N THR A 125 -21.76 25.36 -4.16
CA THR A 125 -20.87 26.44 -3.66
C THR A 125 -19.59 25.86 -3.05
N GLU A 126 -18.54 26.66 -2.84
CA GLU A 126 -17.28 26.16 -2.25
C GLU A 126 -17.50 25.56 -0.86
N GLU A 127 -18.33 26.18 -0.04
CA GLU A 127 -18.70 25.69 1.30
C GLU A 127 -19.41 24.32 1.24
N GLU A 128 -20.31 24.14 0.26
CA GLU A 128 -21.00 22.87 0.04
C GLU A 128 -20.04 21.80 -0.52
N GLN A 129 -19.12 22.18 -1.40
CA GLN A 129 -18.08 21.29 -1.91
C GLN A 129 -17.17 20.80 -0.80
N GLU A 130 -16.71 21.70 0.08
CA GLU A 130 -15.86 21.37 1.22
C GLU A 130 -16.58 20.44 2.21
N ALA A 131 -17.87 20.68 2.48
CA ALA A 131 -18.67 19.80 3.33
C ALA A 131 -18.88 18.40 2.74
N ILE A 132 -19.13 18.31 1.42
CA ILE A 132 -19.28 17.04 0.71
C ILE A 132 -17.94 16.28 0.67
N LEU A 133 -16.83 16.98 0.41
CA LEU A 133 -15.47 16.43 0.43
C LEU A 133 -15.08 15.92 1.82
N ALA A 134 -15.31 16.71 2.87
CA ALA A 134 -15.04 16.33 4.25
C ALA A 134 -15.85 15.10 4.67
N SER A 135 -17.12 15.02 4.27
CA SER A 135 -17.94 13.82 4.50
C SER A 135 -17.40 12.62 3.74
N ALA A 136 -17.10 12.75 2.44
CA ALA A 136 -16.56 11.66 1.63
C ALA A 136 -15.23 11.12 2.19
N LEU A 137 -14.34 12.02 2.64
CA LEU A 137 -13.08 11.67 3.29
C LEU A 137 -13.30 10.93 4.62
N SER A 138 -14.18 11.43 5.48
CA SER A 138 -14.52 10.76 6.75
C SER A 138 -15.12 9.37 6.53
N PHE A 139 -15.99 9.20 5.52
CA PHE A 139 -16.52 7.88 5.17
C PHE A 139 -15.43 6.93 4.64
N ALA A 140 -14.46 7.44 3.87
CA ALA A 140 -13.33 6.65 3.37
C ALA A 140 -12.38 6.21 4.50
N GLU A 141 -12.09 7.09 5.48
CA GLU A 141 -11.24 6.79 6.64
C GLU A 141 -11.84 5.74 7.58
N HIS A 142 -13.17 5.62 7.61
CA HIS A 142 -13.88 4.66 8.46
C HIS A 142 -14.16 3.31 7.78
N ASP A 143 -13.57 3.02 6.62
CA ASP A 143 -13.84 1.81 5.80
C ASP A 143 -15.34 1.61 5.48
N LEU A 144 -16.15 2.67 5.55
CA LEU A 144 -17.60 2.64 5.29
C LEU A 144 -17.93 2.75 3.80
N ILE A 145 -16.95 3.05 2.94
CA ILE A 145 -17.10 3.09 1.48
C ILE A 145 -16.54 1.79 0.89
N VAL A 146 -17.37 0.75 0.82
CA VAL A 146 -17.19 -0.25 -0.23
C VAL A 146 -17.69 0.41 -1.51
N ALA A 147 -16.79 0.86 -2.39
CA ALA A 147 -17.14 1.41 -3.69
C ALA A 147 -18.04 0.39 -4.41
N PRO A 148 -19.36 0.60 -4.43
CA PRO A 148 -20.22 -0.42 -4.98
C PRO A 148 -20.10 -0.23 -6.49
N SER A 149 -19.74 -1.28 -7.21
CA SER A 149 -19.80 -1.33 -8.67
C SER A 149 -21.28 -1.36 -9.08
N ILE A 150 -22.02 -0.30 -8.76
CA ILE A 150 -23.41 -0.13 -9.10
C ILE A 150 -23.40 0.31 -10.55
N ASN A 151 -23.61 -0.67 -11.44
CA ASN A 151 -24.22 -0.34 -12.71
C ASN A 151 -25.60 0.22 -12.34
N ILE A 152 -25.76 1.55 -12.42
CA ILE A 152 -27.05 2.24 -12.27
C ILE A 152 -27.88 1.86 -13.49
N GLN A 153 -28.33 0.61 -13.52
CA GLN A 153 -29.40 0.19 -14.40
C GLN A 153 -30.69 0.78 -13.84
N PRO A 154 -31.59 1.28 -14.70
CA PRO A 154 -32.92 1.67 -14.28
C PRO A 154 -33.62 0.45 -13.67
N LYS A 155 -33.59 0.33 -12.34
CA LYS A 155 -34.37 -0.66 -11.60
C LYS A 155 -35.78 -0.13 -11.47
N GLU A 156 -36.77 -1.00 -11.62
CA GLU A 156 -38.21 -0.67 -11.65
C GLU A 156 -38.75 0.08 -10.41
N THR A 157 -37.94 0.28 -9.38
CA THR A 157 -38.35 0.84 -8.09
C THR A 157 -38.34 2.37 -8.01
N CYS A 158 -37.73 3.09 -8.95
CA CYS A 158 -37.70 4.57 -8.92
C CYS A 158 -37.93 5.15 -10.32
N SER A 159 -39.10 5.75 -10.53
CA SER A 159 -39.46 6.37 -11.80
C SER A 159 -38.66 7.65 -12.06
N GLN A 160 -38.47 8.01 -13.34
CA GLN A 160 -37.84 9.28 -13.72
C GLN A 160 -38.51 10.49 -13.03
N GLN A 161 -39.84 10.46 -12.89
CA GLN A 161 -40.60 11.54 -12.26
C GLN A 161 -40.36 11.63 -10.75
N GLU A 162 -40.27 10.49 -10.05
CA GLU A 162 -39.96 10.47 -8.62
C GLU A 162 -38.54 10.95 -8.36
N LEU A 163 -37.56 10.48 -9.14
CA LEU A 163 -36.18 10.97 -9.04
C LEU A 163 -36.11 12.48 -9.25
N MET A 164 -36.78 13.00 -10.28
CA MET A 164 -36.88 14.44 -10.53
C MET A 164 -37.52 15.19 -9.36
N TYR A 165 -38.60 14.65 -8.79
CA TYR A 165 -39.28 15.26 -7.65
C TYR A 165 -38.41 15.29 -6.39
N PHE A 166 -37.78 14.18 -6.02
CA PHE A 166 -36.90 14.11 -4.85
C PHE A 166 -35.72 15.08 -4.97
N VAL A 167 -35.04 15.06 -6.12
CA VAL A 167 -33.89 15.93 -6.37
C VAL A 167 -34.33 17.40 -6.43
N CYS A 168 -35.45 17.73 -7.08
CA CYS A 168 -36.01 19.08 -7.02
C CYS A 168 -36.31 19.52 -5.58
N SER A 169 -36.97 18.67 -4.79
CA SER A 169 -37.37 19.00 -3.43
C SER A 169 -36.17 19.31 -2.55
N ALA A 170 -35.10 18.50 -2.65
CA ALA A 170 -33.87 18.74 -1.91
C ALA A 170 -33.15 20.01 -2.38
N PHE A 171 -32.95 20.18 -3.69
CA PHE A 171 -32.15 21.28 -4.22
C PHE A 171 -32.85 22.63 -4.17
N TYR A 172 -34.18 22.67 -4.27
CA TYR A 172 -34.93 23.91 -4.06
C TYR A 172 -34.84 24.42 -2.62
N ASN A 173 -34.71 23.53 -1.64
CA ASN A 173 -34.47 23.96 -0.25
C ASN A 173 -33.07 24.57 -0.05
N MET A 174 -32.15 24.36 -1.01
CA MET A 174 -30.80 24.93 -1.02
C MET A 174 -30.70 26.13 -1.97
N ASP A 175 -31.84 26.75 -2.32
CA ASP A 175 -31.95 27.88 -3.25
C ASP A 175 -31.29 27.66 -4.62
N LYS A 176 -31.18 26.40 -5.07
CA LYS A 176 -30.60 26.10 -6.38
C LYS A 176 -31.61 26.36 -7.50
N SER A 177 -31.14 27.02 -8.55
CA SER A 177 -31.96 27.31 -9.73
C SER A 177 -32.32 26.03 -10.49
N ARG A 178 -33.51 26.03 -11.11
CA ARG A 178 -34.00 24.91 -11.93
C ARG A 178 -32.99 24.47 -13.00
N SER A 179 -32.27 25.40 -13.61
CA SER A 179 -31.24 25.09 -14.62
C SER A 179 -30.06 24.33 -14.03
N LYS A 180 -29.57 24.71 -12.84
CA LYS A 180 -28.49 23.99 -12.14
C LYS A 180 -28.91 22.56 -11.78
N ILE A 181 -30.15 22.38 -11.34
CA ILE A 181 -30.69 21.06 -10.99
C ILE A 181 -30.79 20.17 -12.24
N VAL A 182 -31.27 20.72 -13.36
CA VAL A 182 -31.35 20.01 -14.66
C VAL A 182 -29.97 19.58 -15.14
N SER A 183 -28.98 20.50 -15.13
CA SER A 183 -27.60 20.20 -15.50
C SER A 183 -27.00 19.12 -14.60
N PHE A 184 -27.25 19.18 -13.28
CA PHE A 184 -26.80 18.16 -12.33
C PHE A 184 -27.38 16.78 -12.65
N LEU A 185 -28.70 16.68 -12.77
CA LEU A 185 -29.40 15.42 -13.08
C LEU A 185 -28.92 14.79 -14.39
N TYR A 186 -28.72 15.60 -15.42
CA TYR A 186 -28.22 15.11 -16.71
C TYR A 186 -26.76 14.61 -16.62
N LYS A 187 -25.89 15.33 -15.90
CA LYS A 187 -24.48 14.96 -15.72
C LYS A 187 -24.26 13.74 -14.84
N VAL A 188 -25.14 13.53 -13.85
CA VAL A 188 -25.01 12.45 -12.85
C VAL A 188 -25.79 11.21 -13.27
N PHE A 189 -26.96 11.36 -13.90
CA PHE A 189 -27.84 10.26 -14.29
C PHE A 189 -28.16 10.23 -15.80
N PRO A 190 -27.14 10.18 -16.70
CA PRO A 190 -27.37 10.26 -18.13
C PRO A 190 -28.24 9.10 -18.67
N LEU A 191 -28.14 7.91 -18.08
CA LEU A 191 -28.94 6.73 -18.45
C LEU A 191 -30.43 6.88 -18.08
N TYR A 192 -30.75 7.64 -17.03
CA TYR A 192 -32.13 7.94 -16.65
C TYR A 192 -32.75 9.02 -17.53
N PHE A 193 -31.96 9.85 -18.24
CA PHE A 193 -32.47 10.95 -19.05
C PHE A 193 -31.88 10.93 -20.48
N PRO A 194 -32.17 9.89 -21.29
CA PRO A 194 -31.58 9.73 -22.63
C PRO A 194 -32.05 10.79 -23.63
N ALA A 195 -33.18 11.46 -23.37
CA ALA A 195 -33.73 12.50 -24.23
C ALA A 195 -32.97 13.85 -24.17
N GLY A 196 -31.90 13.94 -23.37
CA GLY A 196 -31.04 15.12 -23.28
C GLY A 196 -31.55 16.19 -22.31
N GLU A 197 -30.66 17.14 -22.03
CA GLU A 197 -30.87 18.20 -21.03
C GLU A 197 -32.10 19.09 -21.32
N SER A 198 -32.35 19.38 -22.59
CA SER A 198 -33.49 20.22 -23.02
C SER A 198 -34.85 19.54 -22.78
N ALA A 199 -34.94 18.23 -22.99
CA ALA A 199 -36.14 17.45 -22.71
C ALA A 199 -36.37 17.33 -21.20
N LEU A 200 -35.30 17.15 -20.42
CA LEU A 200 -35.35 17.16 -18.95
C LEU A 200 -35.80 18.52 -18.41
N ALA A 201 -35.29 19.62 -18.95
CA ALA A 201 -35.67 20.98 -18.57
C ALA A 201 -37.18 21.21 -18.71
N LYS A 202 -37.79 20.73 -19.80
CA LYS A 202 -39.24 20.84 -20.05
C LYS A 202 -40.08 20.03 -19.07
N LYS A 203 -39.60 18.85 -18.67
CA LYS A 203 -40.31 17.94 -17.77
C LYS A 203 -40.16 18.28 -16.29
N MET A 204 -39.20 19.15 -15.91
CA MET A 204 -38.94 19.46 -14.50
C MET A 204 -40.18 20.06 -13.79
N PRO A 205 -40.51 19.60 -12.57
CA PRO A 205 -41.52 20.25 -11.76
C PRO A 205 -41.03 21.65 -11.35
N GLY A 206 -41.95 22.60 -11.28
CA GLY A 206 -41.69 23.93 -10.73
C GLY A 206 -41.73 23.92 -9.19
N LEU A 207 -41.11 24.92 -8.57
CA LEU A 207 -41.03 25.06 -7.11
C LEU A 207 -42.40 24.93 -6.42
N GLU A 208 -43.42 25.63 -6.93
CA GLU A 208 -44.78 25.60 -6.38
C GLU A 208 -45.40 24.20 -6.41
N LYS A 209 -45.24 23.47 -7.52
CA LYS A 209 -45.74 22.09 -7.63
C LYS A 209 -45.04 21.14 -6.66
N VAL A 210 -43.77 21.39 -6.37
CA VAL A 210 -43.02 20.58 -5.40
C VAL A 210 -43.47 20.87 -3.97
N ARG A 211 -43.72 22.15 -3.64
CA ARG A 211 -44.26 22.56 -2.33
C ARG A 211 -45.66 21.98 -2.10
N GLU A 212 -46.56 22.12 -3.07
CA GLU A 212 -47.94 21.62 -2.98
C GLU A 212 -47.99 20.10 -2.74
N ARG A 213 -47.13 19.33 -3.42
CA ARG A 213 -47.07 17.87 -3.21
C ARG A 213 -46.55 17.50 -1.82
N ARG A 214 -45.54 18.23 -1.32
CA ARG A 214 -44.97 17.99 0.03
C ARG A 214 -45.97 18.33 1.14
N GLU A 215 -46.74 19.41 0.97
CA GLU A 215 -47.81 19.79 1.89
C GLU A 215 -48.88 18.68 1.97
N LYS A 216 -49.31 18.15 0.82
CA LYS A 216 -50.24 17.01 0.76
C LYS A 216 -49.70 15.77 1.46
N GLU A 217 -48.41 15.44 1.25
CA GLU A 217 -47.75 14.31 1.92
C GLU A 217 -47.65 14.52 3.44
N THR A 218 -47.34 15.74 3.89
CA THR A 218 -47.23 16.08 5.32
C THR A 218 -48.59 16.05 6.00
N THR A 219 -49.64 16.59 5.36
CA THR A 219 -51.01 16.52 5.90
C THR A 219 -51.53 15.09 5.98
N ALA A 220 -51.21 14.24 4.99
CA ALA A 220 -51.60 12.82 5.00
C ALA A 220 -50.94 12.02 6.13
N LEU A 221 -49.68 12.35 6.47
CA LEU A 221 -48.96 11.71 7.58
C LEU A 221 -49.42 12.17 8.97
N VAL A 222 -49.97 13.38 9.08
CA VAL A 222 -50.51 13.92 10.36
C VAL A 222 -51.97 13.48 10.59
N SER A 223 -52.67 13.03 9.54
CA SER A 223 -54.03 12.50 9.63
C SER A 223 -54.13 11.01 9.99
N HIS A 224 -52.99 10.34 10.23
CA HIS A 224 -52.88 8.95 10.69
C HIS A 224 -52.28 8.88 12.08
#